data_AF-A0ABD2P1D3-F1
#
_entry.id   AF-A0ABD2P1D3-F1
#
_cell.length_a   1.000
_cell.length_b   1.000
_cell.length_c   1.000
_cell.angle_alpha   90.00
_cell.angle_beta   90.00
_cell.angle_gamma   90.00
#
_symmetry.space_group_name_H-M   'P 1'
#
loop_
_entity.id
_entity.type
_entity.pdbx_description
1 polymer ?
#
loop_
_entity_poly.entity_id
_entity_poly.type
_entity_poly.pdbx_seq_one_letter_code
_entity_poly.pdbx_strand_id
1 'polypeptide(L)'
;MATPSTSRWHPQTKKYEYNYGLGINFYQPMIDYLEDKERGVRGKSPHLPWSNEKALREFDPMKTIKTYSDEELNRLARKTEASAKEKLRDFKTTSKSWYQLSQSVSAATITEKIQVKKTEKKKKNILRQINSIQTKMKDDFEYDPTLDKQIAAELKSEQKYLRGKSAKAIEQQLLSKSRKNIAETIEHDVGKSEGSVVARSFNFSGHNRMMEDRLCKAIGESFEVPLENLSAELKSFDKRSQHFFYDKSKATSIEIEQLNARVVEAETRLKTEVTRIKKKLQIQITELEMSLDTANKTNIDLQKTIKKQSLQLTEIQAHYDEIQRQLQVTLDQLSVSQRRVQALTAEAEEIRGNYESALRGKRQAEQQAEEYSSRINELTTINVNLASSKSKIEQELSTVVADYDEITKELRISDERYQRVQVELKHTVEILHEEQERVVKIEAIKKSLEIEVKNLSVRLEEVEANAIVGGKRIISKLEARLRDLEVELDEERDATLKPSRF
;
A
#
# COMPACT_ATOMS: atom_id res chain seq x y z
N MET A 1 -26.16 34.74 27.39
CA MET A 1 -25.23 33.66 26.97
C MET A 1 -26.06 32.45 26.59
N ALA A 2 -26.40 32.31 25.31
CA ALA A 2 -27.06 31.12 24.78
C ALA A 2 -26.03 30.38 23.93
N THR A 3 -25.57 29.22 24.39
CA THR A 3 -24.78 28.30 23.58
C THR A 3 -25.70 27.69 22.52
N PRO A 4 -25.34 27.71 21.23
CA PRO A 4 -26.12 27.00 20.23
C PRO A 4 -25.91 25.50 20.47
N SER A 5 -26.98 24.78 20.81
CA SER A 5 -26.95 23.32 20.80
C SER A 5 -26.68 22.89 19.35
N THR A 6 -25.50 22.31 19.13
CA THR A 6 -25.16 21.68 17.86
C THR A 6 -26.18 20.56 17.62
N SER A 7 -27.05 20.77 16.65
CA SER A 7 -27.98 19.78 16.10
C SER A 7 -27.17 18.60 15.57
N ARG A 8 -26.92 17.60 16.42
CA ARG A 8 -26.30 16.34 16.00
C ARG A 8 -27.40 15.57 15.24
N TRP A 9 -27.20 15.41 13.94
CA TRP A 9 -28.17 14.72 13.07
C TRP A 9 -28.35 13.27 13.54
N HIS A 10 -29.57 12.91 13.95
CA HIS A 10 -29.91 11.55 14.40
C HIS A 10 -30.95 10.92 13.46
N PRO A 11 -30.60 9.85 12.73
CA PRO A 11 -31.57 9.16 11.87
C PRO A 11 -32.55 8.33 12.70
N GLN A 12 -33.84 8.40 12.36
CA GLN A 12 -34.98 7.83 13.11
C GLN A 12 -35.09 6.28 13.11
N THR A 13 -34.06 5.53 12.70
CA THR A 13 -34.17 4.07 12.52
C THR A 13 -33.02 3.31 13.18
N LYS A 14 -33.37 2.34 14.05
CA LYS A 14 -32.43 1.42 14.74
C LYS A 14 -31.46 0.68 13.82
N LYS A 15 -31.83 0.52 12.53
CA LYS A 15 -30.96 -0.09 11.50
C LYS A 15 -29.69 0.71 11.24
N TYR A 16 -29.73 2.01 11.46
CA TYR A 16 -28.61 2.91 11.19
C TYR A 16 -27.83 3.24 12.46
N GLU A 17 -28.37 3.04 13.65
CA GLU A 17 -27.75 3.40 14.93
C GLU A 17 -26.35 2.77 15.13
N TYR A 18 -26.18 1.48 14.77
CA TYR A 18 -24.90 0.78 14.87
C TYR A 18 -23.86 1.23 13.83
N ASN A 19 -24.27 1.41 12.57
CA ASN A 19 -23.37 1.90 11.51
C ASN A 19 -23.06 3.40 11.67
N TYR A 20 -23.99 4.18 12.22
CA TYR A 20 -23.81 5.61 12.48
C TYR A 20 -22.92 5.88 13.69
N GLY A 21 -23.04 5.12 14.78
CA GLY A 21 -22.18 5.30 15.95
C GLY A 21 -20.68 5.13 15.63
N LEU A 22 -20.34 4.27 14.67
CA LEU A 22 -18.98 4.05 14.20
C LEU A 22 -18.56 5.03 13.08
N GLY A 23 -19.46 5.38 12.17
CA GLY A 23 -19.19 6.31 11.06
C GLY A 23 -19.13 7.78 11.47
N ILE A 24 -19.91 8.21 12.46
CA ILE A 24 -19.96 9.61 12.87
C ILE A 24 -18.67 10.03 13.58
N ASN A 25 -18.09 9.16 14.41
CA ASN A 25 -16.80 9.41 15.05
C ASN A 25 -15.63 9.46 14.07
N PHE A 26 -15.81 8.95 12.84
CA PHE A 26 -14.78 8.99 11.80
C PHE A 26 -14.78 10.34 11.06
N TYR A 27 -15.95 10.87 10.72
CA TYR A 27 -16.07 12.09 9.91
C TYR A 27 -16.34 13.37 10.71
N GLN A 28 -16.82 13.27 11.96
CA GLN A 28 -17.10 14.45 12.80
C GLN A 28 -15.88 15.39 12.94
N PRO A 29 -14.64 14.90 13.18
CA PRO A 29 -13.48 15.79 13.24
C PRO A 29 -13.21 16.55 11.93
N MET A 30 -13.59 15.98 10.79
CA MET A 30 -13.47 16.62 9.48
C MET A 30 -14.58 17.64 9.24
N ILE A 31 -15.80 17.34 9.66
CA ILE A 31 -16.94 18.25 9.58
C ILE A 31 -16.71 19.46 10.48
N ASP A 32 -16.30 19.24 11.73
CA ASP A 32 -15.97 20.30 12.68
C ASP A 32 -14.80 21.17 12.17
N TYR A 33 -13.78 20.56 11.55
CA TYR A 33 -12.67 21.30 10.90
C TYR A 33 -13.13 22.16 9.72
N LEU A 34 -14.06 21.67 8.90
CA LEU A 34 -14.61 22.43 7.77
C LEU A 34 -15.48 23.59 8.26
N GLU A 35 -16.30 23.37 9.30
CA GLU A 35 -17.08 24.43 9.94
C GLU A 35 -16.18 25.50 10.60
N ASP A 36 -15.12 25.09 11.30
CA ASP A 36 -14.14 26.01 11.90
C ASP A 36 -13.36 26.80 10.83
N LYS A 37 -13.06 26.16 9.70
CA LYS A 37 -12.42 26.79 8.54
C LYS A 37 -13.36 27.81 7.87
N GLU A 38 -14.65 27.50 7.74
CA GLU A 38 -15.66 28.45 7.25
C GLU A 38 -15.86 29.63 8.21
N ARG A 39 -15.68 29.41 9.52
CA ARG A 39 -15.71 30.47 10.55
C ARG A 39 -14.39 31.23 10.71
N GLY A 40 -13.37 30.92 9.90
CA GLY A 40 -12.09 31.63 9.88
C GLY A 40 -11.13 31.29 11.02
N VAL A 41 -11.39 30.23 11.79
CA VAL A 41 -10.54 29.79 12.91
C VAL A 41 -9.44 28.88 12.35
N ARG A 42 -8.16 29.21 12.56
CA ARG A 42 -7.02 28.35 12.15
C ARG A 42 -6.88 27.13 13.09
N GLY A 43 -7.60 26.05 12.78
CA GLY A 43 -7.47 24.75 13.45
C GLY A 43 -6.40 23.84 12.81
N LYS A 44 -5.79 22.94 13.61
CA LYS A 44 -4.92 21.84 13.10
C LYS A 44 -5.78 20.87 12.27
N SER A 45 -5.25 20.38 11.14
CA SER A 45 -5.95 19.39 10.32
C SER A 45 -6.30 18.14 11.14
N PRO A 46 -7.54 17.64 11.04
CA PRO A 46 -8.00 16.53 11.86
C PRO A 46 -7.29 15.23 11.47
N HIS A 47 -6.82 14.48 12.47
CA HIS A 47 -6.27 13.15 12.26
C HIS A 47 -7.41 12.14 12.18
N LEU A 48 -7.69 11.62 10.98
CA LEU A 48 -8.65 10.54 10.79
C LEU A 48 -8.08 9.23 11.36
N PRO A 49 -8.73 8.62 12.37
CA PRO A 49 -8.30 7.32 12.87
C PRO A 49 -8.53 6.29 11.75
N TRP A 50 -7.43 5.73 11.25
CA TRP A 50 -7.31 4.68 10.22
C TRP A 50 -8.59 3.92 9.86
N SER A 51 -8.79 3.74 8.55
CA SER A 51 -9.78 2.86 7.91
C SER A 51 -9.74 1.43 8.47
N ASN A 52 -10.34 1.25 9.64
CA ASN A 52 -10.55 -0.05 10.23
C ASN A 52 -11.87 -0.57 9.67
N GLU A 53 -11.76 -1.66 8.91
CA GLU A 53 -12.85 -2.47 8.36
C GLU A 53 -13.86 -2.98 9.40
N LYS A 54 -13.74 -2.59 10.67
CA LYS A 54 -14.60 -2.89 11.83
C LYS A 54 -16.07 -2.54 11.65
N ALA A 55 -16.42 -1.66 10.71
CA ALA A 55 -17.81 -1.32 10.40
C ALA A 55 -18.49 -2.35 9.47
N LEU A 56 -17.74 -3.27 8.86
CA LEU A 56 -18.30 -4.37 8.09
C LEU A 56 -18.74 -5.48 9.05
N ARG A 57 -19.92 -6.05 8.81
CA ARG A 57 -20.49 -7.20 9.56
C ARG A 57 -19.55 -8.42 9.67
N GLU A 58 -18.54 -8.48 8.81
CA GLU A 58 -17.54 -9.54 8.75
C GLU A 58 -16.41 -9.34 9.79
N PHE A 59 -16.22 -8.12 10.30
CA PHE A 59 -15.13 -7.74 11.21
C PHE A 59 -15.62 -7.14 12.54
N ASP A 60 -16.87 -7.44 12.93
CA ASP A 60 -17.46 -7.07 14.23
C ASP A 60 -16.68 -7.75 15.38
N PRO A 61 -16.03 -6.99 16.28
CA PRO A 61 -15.31 -7.54 17.42
C PRO A 61 -16.17 -8.32 18.41
N MET A 62 -17.50 -8.12 18.40
CA MET A 62 -18.46 -8.81 19.27
C MET A 62 -18.87 -10.20 18.76
N LYS A 63 -18.46 -10.55 17.53
CA LYS A 63 -18.72 -11.88 16.98
C LYS A 63 -17.70 -12.85 17.55
N THR A 64 -18.11 -13.65 18.53
CA THR A 64 -17.27 -14.73 19.07
C THR A 64 -16.81 -15.65 17.94
N ILE A 65 -15.50 -15.92 17.88
CA ILE A 65 -14.90 -16.84 16.90
C ILE A 65 -15.59 -18.19 17.08
N LYS A 66 -16.47 -18.56 16.14
CA LYS A 66 -17.12 -19.87 16.18
C LYS A 66 -16.07 -20.94 15.87
N THR A 67 -15.75 -21.76 16.87
CA THR A 67 -14.99 -22.98 16.66
C THR A 67 -15.90 -23.97 15.94
N TYR A 68 -15.65 -24.19 14.66
CA TYR A 68 -16.41 -25.16 13.88
C TYR A 68 -16.15 -26.58 14.41
N SER A 69 -17.22 -27.37 14.59
CA SER A 69 -17.05 -28.79 14.89
C SER A 69 -16.40 -29.52 13.69
N ASP A 70 -15.73 -30.65 13.96
CA ASP A 70 -15.10 -31.46 12.91
C ASP A 70 -16.11 -31.93 11.84
N GLU A 71 -17.38 -32.09 12.21
CA GLU A 71 -18.48 -32.46 11.30
C GLU A 71 -18.93 -31.26 10.46
N GLU A 72 -19.04 -30.08 11.09
CA GLU A 72 -19.38 -28.83 10.41
C GLU A 72 -18.30 -28.45 9.40
N LEU A 73 -17.01 -28.63 9.75
CA LEU A 73 -15.88 -28.43 8.84
C LEU A 73 -15.95 -29.37 7.62
N ASN A 74 -16.25 -30.66 7.83
CA ASN A 74 -16.39 -31.60 6.72
C ASN A 74 -17.59 -31.27 5.83
N ARG A 75 -18.71 -30.82 6.43
CA ARG A 75 -19.89 -30.37 5.69
C ARG A 75 -19.59 -29.12 4.86
N LEU A 76 -18.90 -28.14 5.46
CA LEU A 76 -18.51 -26.91 4.77
C LEU A 76 -17.56 -27.22 3.61
N ALA A 77 -16.55 -28.06 3.85
CA ALA A 77 -15.56 -28.48 2.86
C ALA A 77 -16.20 -29.20 1.67
N ARG A 78 -17.16 -30.11 1.90
CA ARG A 78 -17.91 -30.76 0.81
C ARG A 78 -18.76 -29.78 0.03
N LYS A 79 -19.39 -28.80 0.70
CA LYS A 79 -20.20 -27.77 0.05
C LYS A 79 -19.35 -26.84 -0.83
N THR A 80 -18.19 -26.40 -0.33
CA THR A 80 -17.25 -25.59 -1.12
C THR A 80 -16.65 -26.36 -2.28
N GLU A 81 -16.28 -27.63 -2.08
CA GLU A 81 -15.78 -28.49 -3.15
C GLU A 81 -16.83 -28.70 -4.25
N ALA A 82 -18.08 -28.99 -3.89
CA ALA A 82 -19.18 -29.16 -4.85
C ALA A 82 -19.42 -27.88 -5.66
N SER A 83 -19.47 -26.73 -4.98
CA SER A 83 -19.62 -25.43 -5.64
C SER A 83 -18.42 -25.08 -6.54
N ALA A 84 -17.20 -25.40 -6.12
CA ALA A 84 -15.99 -25.20 -6.93
C ALA A 84 -15.98 -26.11 -8.18
N LYS A 85 -16.38 -27.38 -8.04
CA LYS A 85 -16.52 -28.32 -9.17
C LYS A 85 -17.65 -27.94 -10.12
N GLU A 86 -18.73 -27.34 -9.63
CA GLU A 86 -19.81 -26.80 -10.46
C GLU A 86 -19.32 -25.57 -11.25
N LYS A 87 -18.63 -24.63 -10.58
CA LYS A 87 -18.02 -23.45 -11.24
C LYS A 87 -16.96 -23.82 -12.26
N LEU A 88 -16.17 -24.86 -12.02
CA LEU A 88 -15.19 -25.40 -12.98
C LEU A 88 -15.85 -26.14 -14.15
N ARG A 89 -17.04 -26.75 -13.95
CA ARG A 89 -17.80 -27.43 -15.02
C ARG A 89 -18.45 -26.45 -15.98
N ASP A 90 -19.02 -25.37 -15.46
CA ASP A 90 -19.74 -24.40 -16.29
C ASP A 90 -18.83 -23.39 -17.01
N PHE A 91 -17.52 -23.37 -16.70
CA PHE A 91 -16.53 -22.38 -17.18
C PHE A 91 -16.97 -20.89 -17.05
N LYS A 92 -18.05 -20.61 -16.31
CA LYS A 92 -18.64 -19.29 -16.07
C LYS A 92 -17.88 -18.47 -15.03
N THR A 93 -16.57 -18.64 -14.91
CA THR A 93 -15.76 -17.72 -14.10
C THR A 93 -15.44 -16.48 -14.93
N THR A 94 -16.36 -15.52 -14.88
CA THR A 94 -16.18 -14.17 -15.43
C THR A 94 -15.19 -13.39 -14.55
N SER A 95 -13.92 -13.80 -14.51
CA SER A 95 -12.76 -13.01 -14.05
C SER A 95 -11.47 -13.79 -14.34
N LYS A 96 -10.67 -13.24 -15.25
CA LYS A 96 -9.55 -13.87 -15.98
C LYS A 96 -8.23 -13.94 -15.19
N SER A 97 -8.26 -14.09 -13.86
CA SER A 97 -7.03 -14.18 -13.06
C SER A 97 -6.62 -15.64 -12.80
N TRP A 98 -5.40 -16.01 -13.19
CA TRP A 98 -4.80 -17.32 -12.91
C TRP A 98 -4.87 -17.69 -11.42
N TYR A 99 -4.74 -16.70 -10.54
CA TYR A 99 -4.91 -16.88 -9.10
C TYR A 99 -6.32 -17.39 -8.75
N GLN A 100 -7.36 -16.84 -9.37
CA GLN A 100 -8.74 -17.22 -9.09
C GLN A 100 -9.07 -18.62 -9.61
N LEU A 101 -8.48 -19.03 -10.74
CA LEU A 101 -8.57 -20.39 -11.26
C LEU A 101 -7.82 -21.37 -10.35
N SER A 102 -6.59 -21.04 -9.95
CA SER A 102 -5.76 -21.82 -9.04
C SER A 102 -6.42 -22.02 -7.67
N GLN A 103 -7.07 -20.99 -7.13
CA GLN A 103 -7.85 -21.09 -5.89
C GLN A 103 -9.11 -21.93 -6.06
N SER A 104 -9.79 -21.85 -7.22
CA SER A 104 -10.98 -22.67 -7.50
C SER A 104 -10.64 -24.16 -7.67
N VAL A 105 -9.53 -24.46 -8.35
CA VAL A 105 -8.98 -25.83 -8.47
C VAL A 105 -8.53 -26.36 -7.10
N SER A 106 -7.86 -25.51 -6.31
CA SER A 106 -7.49 -25.84 -4.94
C SER A 106 -8.73 -26.10 -4.06
N ALA A 107 -9.80 -25.33 -4.25
CA ALA A 107 -11.07 -25.50 -3.56
C ALA A 107 -11.79 -26.81 -3.93
N ALA A 108 -11.69 -27.22 -5.20
CA ALA A 108 -12.25 -28.46 -5.72
C ALA A 108 -11.54 -29.75 -5.23
N THR A 109 -10.42 -29.62 -4.49
CA THR A 109 -9.64 -30.75 -3.92
C THR A 109 -9.51 -30.66 -2.39
N ILE A 110 -10.28 -29.78 -1.73
CA ILE A 110 -10.14 -29.52 -0.28
C ILE A 110 -10.43 -30.78 0.56
N THR A 111 -11.43 -31.58 0.22
CA THR A 111 -11.80 -32.75 1.02
C THR A 111 -10.73 -33.85 1.00
N GLU A 112 -10.07 -34.04 -0.14
CA GLU A 112 -8.93 -34.94 -0.29
C GLU A 112 -7.77 -34.49 0.63
N LYS A 113 -7.45 -33.19 0.62
CA LYS A 113 -6.41 -32.62 1.49
C LYS A 113 -6.74 -32.76 2.99
N ILE A 114 -8.00 -32.65 3.38
CA ILE A 114 -8.44 -32.84 4.77
C ILE A 114 -8.33 -34.32 5.18
N GLN A 115 -8.70 -35.25 4.30
CA GLN A 115 -8.54 -36.69 4.55
C GLN A 115 -7.07 -37.08 4.71
N VAL A 116 -6.18 -36.57 3.86
CA VAL A 116 -4.73 -36.79 3.96
C VAL A 116 -4.19 -36.34 5.34
N LYS A 117 -4.59 -35.16 5.82
CA LYS A 117 -4.20 -34.69 7.17
C LYS A 117 -4.71 -35.60 8.30
N LYS A 118 -5.92 -36.16 8.18
CA LYS A 118 -6.44 -37.16 9.16
C LYS A 118 -5.61 -38.44 9.14
N THR A 119 -5.18 -38.91 7.95
CA THR A 119 -4.32 -40.09 7.84
C THR A 119 -2.92 -39.86 8.43
N GLU A 120 -2.34 -38.66 8.26
CA GLU A 120 -1.06 -38.31 8.89
C GLU A 120 -1.13 -38.23 10.40
N LYS A 121 -2.22 -37.68 10.96
CA LYS A 121 -2.45 -37.69 12.42
C LYS A 121 -2.55 -39.11 12.96
N LYS A 122 -3.31 -40.00 12.29
CA LYS A 122 -3.38 -41.43 12.64
C LYS A 122 -2.00 -42.09 12.56
N LYS A 123 -1.24 -41.85 11.50
CA LYS A 123 0.14 -42.35 11.33
C LYS A 123 1.06 -41.90 12.47
N LYS A 124 1.00 -40.63 12.87
CA LYS A 124 1.78 -40.10 14.00
C LYS A 124 1.39 -40.74 15.34
N ASN A 125 0.11 -41.00 15.58
CA ASN A 125 -0.33 -41.70 16.79
C ASN A 125 0.12 -43.17 16.80
N ILE A 126 0.02 -43.86 15.66
CA ILE A 126 0.53 -45.24 15.52
C ILE A 126 2.04 -45.27 15.76
N LEU A 127 2.81 -44.33 15.20
CA LEU A 127 4.25 -44.22 15.46
C LEU A 127 4.57 -43.98 16.93
N ARG A 128 3.78 -43.18 17.65
CA ARG A 128 3.93 -42.98 19.10
C ARG A 128 3.63 -44.26 19.89
N GLN A 129 2.61 -45.01 19.49
CA GLN A 129 2.28 -46.30 20.10
C GLN A 129 3.39 -47.33 19.84
N ILE A 130 3.91 -47.41 18.61
CA ILE A 130 5.03 -48.27 18.25
C ILE A 130 6.26 -47.93 19.09
N ASN A 131 6.62 -46.64 19.17
CA ASN A 131 7.75 -46.23 19.99
C ASN A 131 7.53 -46.57 21.46
N SER A 132 6.34 -46.35 22.01
CA SER A 132 6.02 -46.72 23.40
C SER A 132 6.08 -48.23 23.65
N ILE A 133 5.74 -49.06 22.67
CA ILE A 133 5.85 -50.52 22.75
C ILE A 133 7.33 -50.93 22.66
N GLN A 134 8.09 -50.33 21.75
CA GLN A 134 9.53 -50.58 21.61
C GLN A 134 10.32 -50.19 22.86
N THR A 135 9.96 -49.11 23.56
CA THR A 135 10.61 -48.77 24.83
C THR A 135 10.30 -49.81 25.90
N LYS A 136 9.06 -50.33 25.95
CA LYS A 136 8.67 -51.37 26.92
C LYS A 136 9.35 -52.71 26.63
N MET A 137 9.46 -53.09 25.36
CA MET A 137 10.16 -54.32 24.93
C MET A 137 11.66 -54.27 25.23
N LYS A 138 12.27 -53.08 25.24
CA LYS A 138 13.70 -52.92 25.55
C LYS A 138 14.03 -53.18 27.03
N ASP A 139 13.04 -53.11 27.90
CA ASP A 139 13.16 -53.40 29.34
C ASP A 139 12.94 -54.90 29.66
N ASP A 140 12.54 -55.72 28.67
CA ASP A 140 12.39 -57.17 28.82
C ASP A 140 13.76 -57.87 28.70
N PHE A 141 14.12 -58.71 29.67
CA PHE A 141 15.45 -59.35 29.77
C PHE A 141 15.81 -60.31 28.62
N GLU A 142 14.83 -60.74 27.82
CA GLU A 142 15.03 -61.63 26.65
C GLU A 142 15.09 -60.88 25.31
N TYR A 143 14.98 -59.54 25.31
CA TYR A 143 15.00 -58.76 24.07
C TYR A 143 16.43 -58.58 23.54
N ASP A 144 16.74 -59.21 22.39
CA ASP A 144 17.98 -58.99 21.64
C ASP A 144 17.80 -57.90 20.56
N PRO A 145 18.38 -56.69 20.74
CA PRO A 145 18.24 -55.60 19.78
C PRO A 145 18.97 -55.85 18.45
N THR A 146 19.86 -56.83 18.39
CA THR A 146 20.64 -57.16 17.18
C THR A 146 19.84 -58.03 16.22
N LEU A 147 19.09 -59.01 16.76
CA LEU A 147 18.19 -59.86 16.00
C LEU A 147 17.02 -59.06 15.42
N ASP A 148 16.42 -58.15 16.19
CA ASP A 148 15.32 -57.29 15.73
C ASP A 148 15.78 -56.31 14.63
N LYS A 149 17.03 -55.82 14.70
CA LYS A 149 17.63 -55.01 13.62
C LYS A 149 17.89 -55.83 12.36
N GLN A 150 18.30 -57.09 12.49
CA GLN A 150 18.48 -57.99 11.35
C GLN A 150 17.13 -58.31 10.68
N ILE A 151 16.11 -58.66 11.47
CA ILE A 151 14.74 -58.91 10.98
C ILE A 151 14.17 -57.64 10.32
N ALA A 152 14.35 -56.46 10.92
CA ALA A 152 13.92 -55.21 10.32
C ALA A 152 14.66 -54.87 9.03
N ALA A 153 15.97 -55.16 8.93
CA ALA A 153 16.75 -54.97 7.71
C ALA A 153 16.30 -55.94 6.60
N GLU A 154 15.99 -57.19 6.97
CA GLU A 154 15.49 -58.23 6.07
C GLU A 154 14.09 -57.86 5.54
N LEU A 155 13.14 -57.50 6.41
CA LEU A 155 11.81 -57.01 6.04
C LEU A 155 11.87 -55.75 5.15
N LYS A 156 12.80 -54.83 5.42
CA LYS A 156 12.99 -53.61 4.62
C LYS A 156 13.60 -53.92 3.25
N SER A 157 14.46 -54.94 3.17
CA SER A 157 14.96 -55.45 1.90
C SER A 157 13.84 -56.08 1.07
N GLU A 158 12.96 -56.87 1.69
CA GLU A 158 11.79 -57.47 1.04
C GLU A 158 10.79 -56.42 0.55
N GLN A 159 10.52 -55.40 1.37
CA GLN A 159 9.61 -54.30 1.02
C GLN A 159 10.07 -53.55 -0.24
N LYS A 160 11.38 -53.44 -0.48
CA LYS A 160 11.96 -52.80 -1.68
C LYS A 160 11.58 -53.55 -2.96
N TYR A 161 11.45 -54.88 -2.90
CA TYR A 161 11.08 -55.72 -4.05
C TYR A 161 9.58 -55.78 -4.34
N LEU A 162 8.75 -55.25 -3.42
CA LEU A 162 7.28 -55.20 -3.54
C LEU A 162 6.78 -53.80 -3.96
N ARG A 163 7.60 -52.76 -3.81
CA ARG A 163 7.23 -51.38 -4.10
C ARG A 163 7.05 -51.16 -5.61
N GLY A 164 5.87 -50.69 -6.03
CA GLY A 164 5.56 -50.39 -7.44
C GLY A 164 4.98 -51.55 -8.26
N LYS A 165 4.78 -52.73 -7.66
CA LYS A 165 4.10 -53.87 -8.30
C LYS A 165 2.59 -53.81 -8.08
N SER A 166 1.84 -54.31 -9.06
CA SER A 166 0.38 -54.50 -8.94
C SER A 166 0.04 -55.49 -7.82
N ALA A 167 -1.10 -55.30 -7.14
CA ALA A 167 -1.56 -56.17 -6.04
C ALA A 167 -1.57 -57.65 -6.44
N LYS A 168 -1.96 -57.97 -7.68
CA LYS A 168 -2.01 -59.34 -8.22
C LYS A 168 -0.61 -59.93 -8.46
N ALA A 169 0.37 -59.09 -8.79
CA ALA A 169 1.76 -59.49 -8.95
C ALA A 169 2.44 -59.73 -7.59
N ILE A 170 2.08 -58.96 -6.57
CA ILE A 170 2.52 -59.16 -5.18
C ILE A 170 1.98 -60.50 -4.65
N GLU A 171 0.69 -60.77 -4.87
CA GLU A 171 0.04 -62.02 -4.46
C GLU A 171 0.70 -63.27 -5.08
N GLN A 172 0.91 -63.27 -6.40
CA GLN A 172 1.58 -64.40 -7.07
C GLN A 172 3.00 -64.63 -6.56
N GLN A 173 3.72 -63.55 -6.26
CA GLN A 173 5.09 -63.65 -5.78
C GLN A 173 5.16 -64.23 -4.36
N LEU A 174 4.26 -63.80 -3.46
CA LEU A 174 4.12 -64.35 -2.11
C LEU A 174 3.71 -65.83 -2.14
N LEU A 175 2.78 -66.21 -3.01
CA LEU A 175 2.39 -67.60 -3.22
C LEU A 175 3.55 -68.45 -3.75
N SER A 176 4.38 -67.93 -4.67
CA SER A 176 5.55 -68.66 -5.16
C SER A 176 6.61 -68.86 -4.07
N LYS A 177 6.79 -67.87 -3.19
CA LYS A 177 7.75 -67.93 -2.09
C LYS A 177 7.27 -68.89 -1.00
N SER A 178 5.98 -68.87 -0.67
CA SER A 178 5.36 -69.86 0.22
C SER A 178 5.52 -71.28 -0.31
N ARG A 179 5.32 -71.52 -1.62
CA ARG A 179 5.55 -72.83 -2.24
C ARG A 179 7.01 -73.28 -2.17
N LYS A 180 7.97 -72.36 -2.33
CA LYS A 180 9.40 -72.66 -2.18
C LYS A 180 9.78 -73.04 -0.75
N ASN A 181 9.30 -72.29 0.24
CA ASN A 181 9.54 -72.63 1.64
C ASN A 181 8.91 -73.98 2.01
N ILE A 182 7.71 -74.29 1.51
CA ILE A 182 7.07 -75.61 1.69
C ILE A 182 7.90 -76.72 1.03
N ALA A 183 8.47 -76.49 -0.16
CA ALA A 183 9.33 -77.46 -0.83
C ALA A 183 10.65 -77.72 -0.07
N GLU A 184 11.28 -76.67 0.47
CA GLU A 184 12.49 -76.80 1.31
C GLU A 184 12.21 -77.53 2.63
N THR A 185 11.00 -77.41 3.19
CA THR A 185 10.61 -78.14 4.40
C THR A 185 10.37 -79.63 4.11
N ILE A 186 9.87 -79.97 2.91
CA ILE A 186 9.63 -81.35 2.48
C ILE A 186 10.95 -82.08 2.13
N GLU A 187 11.96 -81.39 1.60
CA GLU A 187 13.28 -81.99 1.35
C GLU A 187 14.03 -82.36 2.65
N HIS A 188 13.74 -81.68 3.77
CA HIS A 188 14.35 -81.99 5.06
C HIS A 188 13.72 -83.22 5.77
N ASP A 189 12.48 -83.59 5.42
CA ASP A 189 11.76 -84.72 6.05
C ASP A 189 11.84 -86.05 5.26
N VAL A 190 12.43 -86.06 4.06
CA VAL A 190 12.57 -87.28 3.21
C VAL A 190 13.94 -88.00 3.39
N GLY A 191 14.82 -87.50 4.25
CA GLY A 191 16.15 -88.08 4.49
C GLY A 191 16.23 -89.32 5.39
N LYS A 192 15.10 -89.96 5.77
CA LYS A 192 15.09 -91.13 6.67
C LYS A 192 14.05 -92.19 6.30
N SER A 193 14.20 -92.83 5.13
CA SER A 193 13.67 -94.18 4.91
C SER A 193 14.23 -94.81 3.63
N GLU A 194 15.43 -95.37 3.68
CA GLU A 194 15.88 -96.38 2.72
C GLU A 194 16.49 -97.57 3.46
N GLY A 195 15.89 -98.74 3.30
CA GLY A 195 16.35 -99.99 3.87
C GLY A 195 15.63 -101.21 3.30
N SER A 196 16.26 -101.82 2.28
CA SER A 196 16.27 -103.26 1.94
C SER A 196 15.02 -103.95 1.35
N VAL A 197 15.11 -104.33 0.06
CA VAL A 197 14.76 -105.70 -0.41
C VAL A 197 15.69 -106.12 -1.57
N VAL A 198 16.33 -107.28 -1.44
CA VAL A 198 17.24 -107.91 -2.42
C VAL A 198 16.50 -108.98 -3.23
N ALA A 199 16.70 -108.99 -4.55
CA ALA A 199 16.32 -110.08 -5.45
C ALA A 199 17.49 -111.03 -5.69
N ARG A 200 17.22 -112.34 -5.84
CA ARG A 200 18.15 -113.31 -6.45
C ARG A 200 17.38 -114.42 -7.16
N SER A 201 17.83 -114.74 -8.37
CA SER A 201 17.49 -115.93 -9.15
C SER A 201 18.80 -116.58 -9.59
N PHE A 202 18.87 -117.91 -9.60
CA PHE A 202 19.67 -118.71 -10.54
C PHE A 202 19.25 -120.19 -10.52
N ASN A 203 19.18 -120.78 -11.72
CA ASN A 203 18.86 -122.19 -12.06
C ASN A 203 20.06 -123.14 -11.89
N PHE A 204 19.80 -124.45 -11.72
CA PHE A 204 20.64 -125.52 -12.31
C PHE A 204 19.94 -126.88 -12.51
N SER A 205 20.02 -127.33 -13.76
CA SER A 205 19.95 -128.65 -14.41
C SER A 205 20.09 -129.97 -13.61
N GLY A 206 19.29 -130.99 -14.03
CA GLY A 206 19.82 -132.32 -14.33
C GLY A 206 19.32 -133.52 -13.50
N HIS A 207 18.29 -134.23 -13.97
CA HIS A 207 18.26 -135.71 -13.90
C HIS A 207 17.20 -136.30 -14.83
N ASN A 208 17.61 -136.66 -16.04
CA ASN A 208 16.86 -137.56 -16.88
C ASN A 208 17.87 -138.45 -17.63
N ARG A 209 18.36 -139.51 -16.98
CA ARG A 209 18.91 -140.70 -17.68
C ARG A 209 19.28 -141.86 -16.74
N MET A 210 18.34 -142.78 -16.58
CA MET A 210 18.59 -144.22 -16.60
C MET A 210 17.45 -144.80 -17.46
N MET A 211 17.52 -144.76 -18.80
CA MET A 211 18.11 -145.84 -19.64
C MET A 211 17.80 -147.21 -19.03
N GLU A 212 16.79 -147.92 -19.53
CA GLU A 212 16.92 -148.74 -20.76
C GLU A 212 18.22 -149.54 -20.76
N ASP A 213 18.19 -150.77 -20.25
CA ASP A 213 18.44 -151.96 -21.07
C ASP A 213 18.30 -153.25 -20.26
N ARG A 214 18.07 -154.37 -20.97
CA ARG A 214 17.83 -155.77 -20.52
C ARG A 214 16.34 -156.14 -20.54
N LEU A 215 15.74 -156.49 -21.68
CA LEU A 215 16.14 -157.57 -22.61
C LEU A 215 16.57 -158.85 -21.89
N CYS A 216 15.65 -159.81 -21.71
CA CYS A 216 15.61 -161.06 -22.51
C CYS A 216 14.76 -162.21 -21.89
N LYS A 217 13.89 -162.77 -22.76
CA LYS A 217 13.59 -164.21 -23.01
C LYS A 217 13.00 -165.12 -21.90
N ALA A 218 11.78 -165.58 -22.16
CA ALA A 218 11.45 -166.99 -22.46
C ALA A 218 10.10 -167.03 -23.24
N ILE A 219 10.12 -167.23 -24.57
CA ILE A 219 9.73 -168.47 -25.32
C ILE A 219 8.22 -168.78 -25.16
N GLY A 220 7.38 -169.02 -26.18
CA GLY A 220 7.52 -169.26 -27.63
C GLY A 220 6.21 -169.92 -28.15
N GLU A 221 5.97 -169.85 -29.47
CA GLU A 221 4.89 -170.49 -30.29
C GLU A 221 3.47 -169.88 -30.15
N SER A 222 2.87 -169.22 -31.16
CA SER A 222 2.51 -169.77 -32.48
C SER A 222 1.98 -168.64 -33.40
N PHE A 223 2.40 -168.65 -34.67
CA PHE A 223 2.15 -167.65 -35.71
C PHE A 223 0.92 -168.01 -36.57
N GLU A 224 0.15 -166.99 -37.02
CA GLU A 224 -0.36 -166.78 -38.40
C GLU A 224 -1.60 -165.86 -38.51
N VAL A 225 -2.39 -165.67 -37.45
CA VAL A 225 -3.65 -164.86 -37.49
C VAL A 225 -3.51 -163.33 -37.22
N PRO A 226 -2.49 -162.79 -36.52
CA PRO A 226 -2.41 -161.34 -36.22
C PRO A 226 -1.94 -160.40 -37.35
N LEU A 227 -1.48 -160.91 -38.50
CA LEU A 227 -0.83 -160.09 -39.54
C LEU A 227 -1.81 -159.38 -40.49
N GLU A 228 -3.02 -159.90 -40.69
CA GLU A 228 -4.02 -159.27 -41.58
C GLU A 228 -4.77 -158.11 -40.91
N ASN A 229 -5.02 -158.19 -39.60
CA ASN A 229 -5.65 -157.11 -38.83
C ASN A 229 -4.73 -155.88 -38.70
N LEU A 230 -3.41 -156.09 -38.58
CA LEU A 230 -2.43 -154.99 -38.53
C LEU A 230 -2.35 -154.22 -39.86
N SER A 231 -2.53 -154.90 -40.99
CA SER A 231 -2.50 -154.29 -42.34
C SER A 231 -3.71 -153.40 -42.62
N ALA A 232 -4.92 -153.83 -42.23
CA ALA A 232 -6.13 -153.03 -42.34
C ALA A 232 -6.09 -151.81 -41.40
N GLU A 233 -5.57 -151.99 -40.19
CA GLU A 233 -5.40 -150.92 -39.22
C GLU A 233 -4.38 -149.88 -39.69
N LEU A 234 -3.25 -150.30 -40.27
CA LEU A 234 -2.24 -149.42 -40.87
C LEU A 234 -2.80 -148.58 -42.04
N LYS A 235 -3.59 -149.16 -42.95
CA LYS A 235 -4.23 -148.38 -44.05
C LYS A 235 -5.28 -147.40 -43.54
N SER A 236 -6.03 -147.78 -42.50
CA SER A 236 -6.99 -146.88 -41.86
C SER A 236 -6.28 -145.76 -41.07
N PHE A 237 -5.13 -146.05 -40.48
CA PHE A 237 -4.28 -145.08 -39.80
C PHE A 237 -3.66 -144.12 -40.80
N ASP A 238 -3.17 -144.59 -41.95
CA ASP A 238 -2.59 -143.74 -43.00
C ASP A 238 -3.62 -142.77 -43.59
N LYS A 239 -4.85 -143.22 -43.87
CA LYS A 239 -5.95 -142.34 -44.28
C LYS A 239 -6.34 -141.32 -43.20
N ARG A 240 -6.41 -141.73 -41.93
CA ARG A 240 -6.68 -140.82 -40.80
C ARG A 240 -5.56 -139.82 -40.59
N SER A 241 -4.31 -140.24 -40.79
CA SER A 241 -3.11 -139.41 -40.71
C SER A 241 -3.09 -138.37 -41.83
N GLN A 242 -3.35 -138.77 -43.08
CA GLN A 242 -3.46 -137.84 -44.21
C GLN A 242 -4.60 -136.84 -44.02
N HIS A 243 -5.78 -137.27 -43.55
CA HIS A 243 -6.88 -136.36 -43.22
C HIS A 243 -6.52 -135.42 -42.07
N PHE A 244 -5.88 -135.92 -41.02
CA PHE A 244 -5.42 -135.09 -39.90
C PHE A 244 -4.42 -134.01 -40.35
N PHE A 245 -3.44 -134.37 -41.17
CA PHE A 245 -2.48 -133.40 -41.71
C PHE A 245 -3.13 -132.41 -42.68
N TYR A 246 -4.06 -132.85 -43.52
CA TYR A 246 -4.80 -131.97 -44.43
C TYR A 246 -5.71 -131.00 -43.68
N ASP A 247 -6.48 -131.48 -42.69
CA ASP A 247 -7.35 -130.65 -41.86
C ASP A 247 -6.54 -129.70 -40.97
N LYS A 248 -5.38 -130.13 -40.46
CA LYS A 248 -4.44 -129.25 -39.74
C LYS A 248 -3.81 -128.21 -40.66
N SER A 249 -3.45 -128.58 -41.89
CA SER A 249 -2.94 -127.63 -42.90
C SER A 249 -4.01 -126.62 -43.32
N LYS A 250 -5.27 -127.06 -43.46
CA LYS A 250 -6.39 -126.18 -43.78
C LYS A 250 -6.72 -125.26 -42.61
N ALA A 251 -6.73 -125.78 -41.38
CA ALA A 251 -6.93 -124.98 -40.17
C ALA A 251 -5.83 -123.93 -40.00
N THR A 252 -4.56 -124.29 -40.20
CA THR A 252 -3.44 -123.35 -40.16
C THR A 252 -3.49 -122.33 -41.30
N SER A 253 -3.90 -122.71 -42.51
CA SER A 253 -4.10 -121.77 -43.62
C SER A 253 -5.20 -120.76 -43.32
N ILE A 254 -6.35 -121.20 -42.76
CA ILE A 254 -7.45 -120.32 -42.35
C ILE A 254 -7.00 -119.39 -41.22
N GLU A 255 -6.24 -119.90 -40.25
CA GLU A 255 -5.69 -119.09 -39.16
C GLU A 255 -4.71 -118.03 -39.68
N ILE A 256 -3.85 -118.38 -40.65
CA ILE A 256 -2.96 -117.43 -41.34
C ILE A 256 -3.76 -116.37 -42.11
N GLU A 257 -4.81 -116.75 -42.84
CA GLU A 257 -5.69 -115.80 -43.54
C GLU A 257 -6.42 -114.87 -42.57
N GLN A 258 -6.93 -115.39 -41.45
CA GLN A 258 -7.57 -114.59 -40.41
C GLN A 258 -6.59 -113.64 -39.72
N LEU A 259 -5.37 -114.10 -39.43
CA LEU A 259 -4.31 -113.26 -38.87
C LEU A 259 -3.89 -112.18 -39.86
N ASN A 260 -3.68 -112.53 -41.13
CA ASN A 260 -3.37 -111.56 -42.18
C ASN A 260 -4.50 -110.53 -42.35
N ALA A 261 -5.77 -110.96 -42.34
CA ALA A 261 -6.91 -110.05 -42.40
C ALA A 261 -6.93 -109.09 -41.20
N ARG A 262 -6.69 -109.57 -39.99
CA ARG A 262 -6.62 -108.73 -38.78
C ARG A 262 -5.44 -107.76 -38.82
N VAL A 263 -4.28 -108.19 -39.31
CA VAL A 263 -3.09 -107.33 -39.45
C VAL A 263 -3.36 -106.23 -40.49
N VAL A 264 -3.92 -106.58 -41.65
CA VAL A 264 -4.28 -105.61 -42.69
C VAL A 264 -5.37 -104.65 -42.20
N GLU A 265 -6.36 -105.13 -41.46
CA GLU A 265 -7.41 -104.28 -40.88
C GLU A 265 -6.83 -103.34 -39.81
N ALA A 266 -5.94 -103.81 -38.93
CA ALA A 266 -5.24 -102.96 -37.97
C ALA A 266 -4.36 -101.92 -38.67
N GLU A 267 -3.64 -102.31 -39.72
CA GLU A 267 -2.78 -101.43 -40.50
C GLU A 267 -3.58 -100.35 -41.24
N THR A 268 -4.72 -100.71 -41.84
CA THR A 268 -5.60 -99.74 -42.51
C THR A 268 -6.26 -98.78 -41.51
N ARG A 269 -6.67 -99.25 -40.33
CA ARG A 269 -7.13 -98.38 -39.23
C ARG A 269 -6.03 -97.43 -38.77
N LEU A 270 -4.82 -97.91 -38.52
CA LEU A 270 -3.69 -97.05 -38.16
C LEU A 270 -3.36 -96.03 -39.26
N LYS A 271 -3.36 -96.44 -40.54
CA LYS A 271 -3.15 -95.52 -41.68
C LYS A 271 -4.23 -94.43 -41.74
N THR A 272 -5.49 -94.78 -41.51
CA THR A 272 -6.59 -93.78 -41.49
C THR A 272 -6.48 -92.84 -40.29
N GLU A 273 -6.09 -93.34 -39.11
CA GLU A 273 -5.83 -92.49 -37.94
C GLU A 273 -4.63 -91.56 -38.14
N VAL A 274 -3.51 -92.07 -38.65
CA VAL A 274 -2.32 -91.27 -38.97
C VAL A 274 -2.64 -90.20 -40.00
N THR A 275 -3.39 -90.52 -41.05
CA THR A 275 -3.79 -89.51 -42.06
C THR A 275 -4.76 -88.46 -41.48
N ARG A 276 -5.67 -88.84 -40.58
CA ARG A 276 -6.54 -87.90 -39.87
C ARG A 276 -5.75 -86.97 -38.94
N ILE A 277 -4.82 -87.50 -38.15
CA ILE A 277 -3.94 -86.71 -37.28
C ILE A 277 -3.09 -85.75 -38.13
N LYS A 278 -2.49 -86.25 -39.22
CA LYS A 278 -1.73 -85.43 -40.17
C LYS A 278 -2.55 -84.26 -40.71
N LYS A 279 -3.80 -84.50 -41.13
CA LYS A 279 -4.71 -83.43 -41.59
C LYS A 279 -5.02 -82.42 -40.48
N LYS A 280 -5.27 -82.88 -39.26
CA LYS A 280 -5.51 -81.99 -38.10
C LYS A 280 -4.29 -81.12 -37.79
N LEU A 281 -3.10 -81.72 -37.76
CA LEU A 281 -1.85 -80.98 -37.55
C LEU A 281 -1.61 -80.00 -38.68
N GLN A 282 -1.89 -80.37 -39.94
CA GLN A 282 -1.77 -79.45 -41.07
C GLN A 282 -2.70 -78.25 -40.94
N ILE A 283 -3.96 -78.46 -40.54
CA ILE A 283 -4.91 -77.37 -40.29
C ILE A 283 -4.40 -76.46 -39.16
N GLN A 284 -3.95 -77.04 -38.05
CA GLN A 284 -3.38 -76.27 -36.93
C GLN A 284 -2.15 -75.46 -37.35
N ILE A 285 -1.28 -76.03 -38.18
CA ILE A 285 -0.13 -75.30 -38.75
C ILE A 285 -0.63 -74.10 -39.56
N THR A 286 -1.59 -74.30 -40.47
CA THR A 286 -2.12 -73.19 -41.29
C THR A 286 -2.83 -72.12 -40.47
N GLU A 287 -3.57 -72.49 -39.42
CA GLU A 287 -4.22 -71.54 -38.51
C GLU A 287 -3.19 -70.73 -37.72
N LEU A 288 -2.13 -71.39 -37.23
CA LEU A 288 -1.03 -70.73 -36.53
C LEU A 288 -0.25 -69.81 -37.46
N GLU A 289 -0.01 -70.20 -38.71
CA GLU A 289 0.62 -69.36 -39.73
C GLU A 289 -0.20 -68.09 -40.01
N MET A 290 -1.52 -68.23 -40.23
CA MET A 290 -2.42 -67.09 -40.42
C MET A 290 -2.47 -66.16 -39.19
N SER A 291 -2.48 -66.75 -37.98
CA SER A 291 -2.45 -66.00 -36.73
C SER A 291 -1.14 -65.23 -36.57
N LEU A 292 0.00 -65.87 -36.89
CA LEU A 292 1.32 -65.26 -36.87
C LEU A 292 1.42 -64.11 -37.88
N ASP A 293 0.92 -64.26 -39.09
CA ASP A 293 0.88 -63.19 -40.09
C ASP A 293 0.03 -62.00 -39.63
N THR A 294 -1.11 -62.28 -38.99
CA THR A 294 -1.97 -61.23 -38.43
C THR A 294 -1.26 -60.49 -37.28
N ALA A 295 -0.59 -61.22 -36.38
CA ALA A 295 0.21 -60.65 -35.31
C ALA A 295 1.40 -59.83 -35.84
N ASN A 296 2.05 -60.27 -36.92
CA ASN A 296 3.15 -59.54 -37.56
C ASN A 296 2.65 -58.24 -38.22
N LYS A 297 1.51 -58.28 -38.93
CA LYS A 297 0.89 -57.07 -39.50
C LYS A 297 0.53 -56.05 -38.43
N THR A 298 -0.12 -56.48 -37.35
CA THR A 298 -0.48 -55.58 -36.24
C THR A 298 0.75 -55.01 -35.55
N ASN A 299 1.83 -55.80 -35.37
CA ASN A 299 3.09 -55.31 -34.84
C ASN A 299 3.71 -54.21 -35.73
N ILE A 300 3.75 -54.41 -37.04
CA ILE A 300 4.25 -53.39 -38.00
C ILE A 300 3.44 -52.08 -37.90
N ASP A 301 2.11 -52.17 -37.81
CA ASP A 301 1.25 -50.99 -37.72
C ASP A 301 1.37 -50.27 -36.37
N LEU A 302 1.56 -51.02 -35.28
CA LEU A 302 1.90 -50.45 -33.98
C LEU A 302 3.26 -49.74 -34.02
N GLN A 303 4.28 -50.32 -34.68
CA GLN A 303 5.58 -49.67 -34.85
C GLN A 303 5.48 -48.36 -35.66
N LYS A 304 4.68 -48.33 -36.73
CA LYS A 304 4.42 -47.08 -37.48
C LYS A 304 3.74 -46.04 -36.59
N THR A 305 2.78 -46.46 -35.77
CA THR A 305 2.06 -45.60 -34.83
C THR A 305 3.00 -45.02 -33.78
N ILE A 306 3.89 -45.84 -33.22
CA ILE A 306 4.93 -45.40 -32.27
C ILE A 306 5.84 -44.35 -32.91
N LYS A 307 6.31 -44.57 -34.15
CA LYS A 307 7.14 -43.58 -34.86
C LYS A 307 6.40 -42.26 -35.08
N LYS A 308 5.12 -42.32 -35.48
CA LYS A 308 4.28 -41.12 -35.65
C LYS A 308 4.11 -40.36 -34.33
N GLN A 309 3.79 -41.06 -33.25
CA GLN A 309 3.64 -40.45 -31.92
C GLN A 309 4.96 -39.87 -31.41
N SER A 310 6.08 -40.55 -31.67
CA SER A 310 7.42 -40.05 -31.32
C SER A 310 7.73 -38.74 -32.05
N LEU A 311 7.39 -38.63 -33.34
CA LEU A 311 7.58 -37.40 -34.11
C LEU A 311 6.69 -36.27 -33.56
N GLN A 312 5.42 -36.56 -33.30
CA GLN A 312 4.50 -35.58 -32.71
C GLN A 312 4.98 -35.09 -31.33
N LEU A 313 5.53 -35.97 -30.50
CA LEU A 313 6.12 -35.58 -29.22
C LEU A 313 7.30 -34.63 -29.40
N THR A 314 8.18 -34.89 -30.38
CA THR A 314 9.31 -33.99 -30.66
C THR A 314 8.86 -32.63 -31.20
N GLU A 315 7.83 -32.58 -32.04
CA GLU A 315 7.25 -31.33 -32.53
C GLU A 315 6.62 -30.51 -31.40
N ILE A 316 5.82 -31.16 -30.54
CA ILE A 316 5.20 -30.50 -29.38
C ILE A 316 6.28 -30.00 -28.40
N GLN A 317 7.35 -30.76 -28.20
CA GLN A 317 8.47 -30.32 -27.36
C GLN A 317 9.14 -29.08 -27.93
N ALA A 318 9.41 -29.04 -29.25
CA ALA A 318 9.98 -27.86 -29.90
C ALA A 318 9.04 -26.63 -29.80
N HIS A 319 7.73 -26.83 -29.95
CA HIS A 319 6.75 -25.76 -29.74
C HIS A 319 6.71 -25.25 -28.30
N TYR A 320 6.82 -26.16 -27.32
CA TYR A 320 6.89 -25.79 -25.91
C TYR A 320 8.12 -24.93 -25.61
N ASP A 321 9.29 -25.34 -26.11
CA ASP A 321 10.55 -24.62 -25.91
C ASP A 321 10.50 -23.22 -26.55
N GLU A 322 9.90 -23.07 -27.73
CA GLU A 322 9.73 -21.76 -28.38
C GLU A 322 8.74 -20.87 -27.62
N ILE A 323 7.60 -21.41 -27.14
CA ILE A 323 6.65 -20.65 -26.31
C ILE A 323 7.33 -20.19 -25.01
N GLN A 324 8.14 -21.05 -24.38
CA GLN A 324 8.89 -20.69 -23.19
C GLN A 324 9.90 -19.56 -23.47
N ARG A 325 10.59 -19.60 -24.61
CA ARG A 325 11.49 -18.52 -25.05
C ARG A 325 10.74 -17.20 -25.28
N GLN A 326 9.59 -17.24 -25.96
CA GLN A 326 8.75 -16.06 -26.20
C GLN A 326 8.18 -15.48 -24.90
N LEU A 327 7.80 -16.33 -23.96
CA LEU A 327 7.36 -15.91 -22.63
C LEU A 327 8.48 -15.15 -21.90
N GLN A 328 9.71 -15.65 -21.93
CA GLN A 328 10.84 -14.97 -21.31
C GLN A 328 11.08 -13.58 -21.91
N VAL A 329 11.08 -13.45 -23.24
CA VAL A 329 11.21 -12.16 -23.94
C VAL A 329 10.09 -11.20 -23.53
N THR A 330 8.86 -11.68 -23.41
CA THR A 330 7.71 -10.88 -23.00
C THR A 330 7.84 -10.40 -21.55
N LEU A 331 8.33 -11.26 -20.65
CA LEU A 331 8.58 -10.90 -19.25
C LEU A 331 9.69 -9.84 -19.13
N ASP A 332 10.76 -9.97 -19.92
CA ASP A 332 11.83 -8.97 -19.94
C ASP A 332 11.32 -7.62 -20.47
N GLN A 333 10.50 -7.62 -21.52
CA GLN A 333 9.86 -6.42 -22.05
C GLN A 333 8.86 -5.79 -21.06
N LEU A 334 8.11 -6.62 -20.32
CA LEU A 334 7.25 -6.16 -19.23
C LEU A 334 8.08 -5.49 -18.13
N SER A 335 9.22 -6.07 -17.74
CA SER A 335 10.12 -5.50 -16.74
C SER A 335 10.67 -4.14 -17.17
N VAL A 336 11.08 -3.99 -18.44
CA VAL A 336 11.51 -2.70 -19.01
C VAL A 336 10.36 -1.69 -18.99
N SER A 337 9.16 -2.10 -19.39
CA SER A 337 7.97 -1.24 -19.41
C SER A 337 7.58 -0.79 -18.00
N GLN A 338 7.66 -1.67 -17.02
CA GLN A 338 7.43 -1.35 -15.60
C GLN A 338 8.42 -0.31 -15.07
N ARG A 339 9.72 -0.47 -15.37
CA ARG A 339 10.73 0.55 -15.02
C ARG A 339 10.44 1.90 -15.68
N ARG A 340 10.01 1.89 -16.94
CA ARG A 340 9.62 3.12 -17.65
C ARG A 340 8.41 3.81 -17.01
N VAL A 341 7.40 3.04 -16.61
CA VAL A 341 6.23 3.58 -15.90
C VAL A 341 6.64 4.18 -14.56
N GLN A 342 7.52 3.53 -13.80
CA GLN A 342 8.04 4.06 -12.53
C GLN A 342 8.79 5.38 -12.74
N ALA A 343 9.65 5.47 -13.76
CA ALA A 343 10.36 6.70 -14.10
C ALA A 343 9.40 7.84 -14.46
N LEU A 344 8.43 7.59 -15.34
CA LEU A 344 7.41 8.59 -15.72
C LEU A 344 6.53 9.00 -14.53
N THR A 345 6.27 8.09 -13.59
CA THR A 345 5.52 8.41 -12.37
C THR A 345 6.33 9.38 -11.49
N ALA A 346 7.63 9.13 -11.32
CA ALA A 346 8.52 10.01 -10.56
C ALA A 346 8.64 11.40 -11.22
N GLU A 347 8.80 11.47 -12.55
CA GLU A 347 8.82 12.73 -13.30
C GLU A 347 7.51 13.52 -13.12
N ALA A 348 6.36 12.84 -13.15
CA ALA A 348 5.07 13.48 -12.93
C ALA A 348 4.92 14.04 -11.51
N GLU A 349 5.42 13.32 -10.49
CA GLU A 349 5.44 13.79 -9.10
C GLU A 349 6.36 15.00 -8.92
N GLU A 350 7.54 15.01 -9.58
CA GLU A 350 8.47 16.13 -9.57
C GLU A 350 7.84 17.38 -10.21
N ILE A 351 7.24 17.24 -11.39
CA ILE A 351 6.55 18.33 -12.08
C ILE A 351 5.41 18.86 -11.21
N ARG A 352 4.65 17.99 -10.54
CA ARG A 352 3.59 18.41 -9.62
C ARG A 352 4.15 19.21 -8.45
N GLY A 353 5.26 18.76 -7.84
CA GLY A 353 5.94 19.48 -6.77
C GLY A 353 6.44 20.87 -7.21
N ASN A 354 7.05 20.95 -8.40
CA ASN A 354 7.51 22.20 -9.00
C ASN A 354 6.34 23.16 -9.27
N TYR A 355 5.23 22.65 -9.80
CA TYR A 355 4.02 23.43 -10.04
C TYR A 355 3.41 23.97 -8.74
N GLU A 356 3.30 23.15 -7.70
CA GLU A 356 2.83 23.61 -6.38
C GLU A 356 3.74 24.69 -5.77
N SER A 357 5.06 24.56 -5.97
CA SER A 357 6.03 25.58 -5.55
C SER A 357 5.86 26.89 -6.31
N ALA A 358 5.71 26.82 -7.64
CA ALA A 358 5.45 27.98 -8.48
C ALA A 358 4.12 28.67 -8.12
N LEU A 359 3.06 27.91 -7.81
CA LEU A 359 1.79 28.46 -7.33
C LEU A 359 1.94 29.20 -5.99
N ARG A 360 2.74 28.67 -5.06
CA ARG A 360 3.04 29.38 -3.80
C ARG A 360 3.81 30.68 -4.07
N GLY A 361 4.82 30.64 -4.94
CA GLY A 361 5.58 31.82 -5.35
C GLY A 361 4.70 32.88 -6.02
N LYS A 362 3.79 32.46 -6.91
CA LYS A 362 2.79 33.34 -7.54
C LYS A 362 1.93 34.05 -6.49
N ARG A 363 1.35 33.30 -5.54
CA ARG A 363 0.49 33.89 -4.49
C ARG A 363 1.26 34.90 -3.63
N GLN A 364 2.52 34.62 -3.31
CA GLN A 364 3.36 35.55 -2.57
C GLN A 364 3.63 36.83 -3.37
N ALA A 365 3.90 36.72 -4.68
CA ALA A 365 4.08 37.88 -5.55
C ALA A 365 2.78 38.70 -5.70
N GLU A 366 1.62 38.04 -5.81
CA GLU A 366 0.31 38.71 -5.83
C GLU A 366 0.06 39.49 -4.53
N GLN A 367 0.34 38.89 -3.37
CA GLN A 367 0.23 39.58 -2.09
C GLN A 367 1.14 40.81 -2.00
N GLN A 368 2.40 40.69 -2.44
CA GLN A 368 3.32 41.83 -2.48
C GLN A 368 2.83 42.93 -3.41
N ALA A 369 2.25 42.58 -4.56
CA ALA A 369 1.67 43.55 -5.48
C ALA A 369 0.49 44.32 -4.85
N GLU A 370 -0.38 43.64 -4.10
CA GLU A 370 -1.47 44.28 -3.35
C GLU A 370 -0.93 45.22 -2.25
N GLU A 371 0.09 44.79 -1.50
CA GLU A 371 0.77 45.63 -0.49
C GLU A 371 1.38 46.89 -1.12
N TYR A 372 2.08 46.76 -2.26
CA TYR A 372 2.62 47.91 -2.98
C TYR A 372 1.53 48.83 -3.54
N SER A 373 0.43 48.28 -4.04
CA SER A 373 -0.73 49.06 -4.50
C SER A 373 -1.34 49.88 -3.36
N SER A 374 -1.54 49.26 -2.19
CA SER A 374 -1.99 49.95 -0.98
C SER A 374 -1.02 51.07 -0.58
N ARG A 375 0.29 50.79 -0.60
CA ARG A 375 1.32 51.79 -0.29
C ARG A 375 1.33 52.97 -1.26
N ILE A 376 1.13 52.71 -2.56
CA ILE A 376 1.01 53.76 -3.58
C ILE A 376 -0.21 54.65 -3.30
N ASN A 377 -1.34 54.07 -2.92
CA ASN A 377 -2.55 54.84 -2.59
C ASN A 377 -2.36 55.73 -1.35
N GLU A 378 -1.69 55.23 -0.32
CA GLU A 378 -1.29 56.02 0.85
C GLU A 378 -0.40 57.20 0.46
N LEU A 379 0.68 56.92 -0.28
CA LEU A 379 1.61 57.96 -0.73
C LEU A 379 0.94 59.00 -1.62
N THR A 380 0.01 58.58 -2.48
CA THR A 380 -0.77 59.48 -3.32
C THR A 380 -1.63 60.41 -2.47
N THR A 381 -2.31 59.87 -1.45
CA THR A 381 -3.12 60.66 -0.51
C THR A 381 -2.26 61.66 0.26
N ILE A 382 -1.09 61.23 0.75
CA ILE A 382 -0.13 62.12 1.43
C ILE A 382 0.33 63.24 0.49
N ASN A 383 0.64 62.92 -0.76
CA ASN A 383 1.11 63.91 -1.74
C ASN A 383 0.02 64.96 -2.04
N VAL A 384 -1.23 64.54 -2.24
CA VAL A 384 -2.37 65.46 -2.41
C VAL A 384 -2.52 66.37 -1.19
N ASN A 385 -2.42 65.83 0.03
CA ASN A 385 -2.49 66.62 1.25
C ASN A 385 -1.34 67.63 1.36
N LEU A 386 -0.11 67.21 1.09
CA LEU A 386 1.07 68.09 1.09
C LEU A 386 0.95 69.20 0.05
N ALA A 387 0.47 68.89 -1.16
CA ALA A 387 0.22 69.90 -2.20
C ALA A 387 -0.83 70.93 -1.75
N SER A 388 -1.90 70.48 -1.07
CA SER A 388 -2.92 71.37 -0.52
C SER A 388 -2.38 72.28 0.60
N SER A 389 -1.57 71.74 1.51
CA SER A 389 -0.93 72.52 2.58
C SER A 389 0.08 73.51 2.03
N LYS A 390 0.86 73.11 1.02
CA LYS A 390 1.78 73.99 0.32
C LYS A 390 1.03 75.18 -0.28
N SER A 391 -0.05 74.92 -1.03
CA SER A 391 -0.86 75.99 -1.64
C SER A 391 -1.44 76.96 -0.60
N LYS A 392 -1.91 76.46 0.55
CA LYS A 392 -2.37 77.30 1.67
C LYS A 392 -1.26 78.19 2.22
N ILE A 393 -0.08 77.63 2.48
CA ILE A 393 1.07 78.39 2.99
C ILE A 393 1.55 79.42 1.96
N GLU A 394 1.56 79.08 0.67
CA GLU A 394 1.88 80.03 -0.41
C GLU A 394 0.87 81.19 -0.46
N GLN A 395 -0.42 80.92 -0.23
CA GLN A 395 -1.46 81.94 -0.14
C GLN A 395 -1.28 82.83 1.10
N GLU A 396 -1.07 82.24 2.29
CA GLU A 396 -0.80 82.96 3.54
C GLU A 396 0.46 83.82 3.43
N LEU A 397 1.52 83.30 2.82
CA LEU A 397 2.74 84.06 2.54
C LEU A 397 2.44 85.26 1.63
N SER A 398 1.65 85.06 0.56
CA SER A 398 1.25 86.16 -0.32
C SER A 398 0.46 87.24 0.42
N THR A 399 -0.39 86.87 1.39
CA THR A 399 -1.11 87.85 2.21
C THR A 399 -0.16 88.62 3.14
N VAL A 400 0.77 87.93 3.81
CA VAL A 400 1.76 88.57 4.69
C VAL A 400 2.67 89.53 3.92
N VAL A 401 3.05 89.19 2.69
CA VAL A 401 3.83 90.08 1.81
C VAL A 401 3.04 91.37 1.52
N ALA A 402 1.74 91.27 1.23
CA ALA A 402 0.89 92.43 0.99
C ALA A 402 0.75 93.31 2.25
N ASP A 403 0.52 92.71 3.41
CA ASP A 403 0.45 93.42 4.70
C ASP A 403 1.78 94.12 5.02
N TYR A 404 2.91 93.46 4.74
CA TYR A 404 4.24 94.04 4.93
C TYR A 404 4.47 95.27 4.04
N ASP A 405 4.05 95.21 2.77
CA ASP A 405 4.12 96.35 1.86
C ASP A 405 3.22 97.52 2.32
N GLU A 406 2.06 97.23 2.90
CA GLU A 406 1.17 98.24 3.49
C GLU A 406 1.78 98.90 4.73
N ILE A 407 2.26 98.11 5.68
CA ILE A 407 2.97 98.60 6.88
C ILE A 407 4.18 99.45 6.47
N THR A 408 4.94 99.01 5.47
CA THR A 408 6.09 99.77 4.97
C THR A 408 5.69 101.13 4.40
N LYS A 409 4.56 101.21 3.66
CA LYS A 409 4.01 102.48 3.16
C LYS A 409 3.53 103.37 4.31
N GLU A 410 2.79 102.82 5.27
CA GLU A 410 2.32 103.55 6.45
C GLU A 410 3.47 104.11 7.28
N LEU A 411 4.51 103.29 7.50
CA LEU A 411 5.72 103.71 8.20
C LEU A 411 6.39 104.88 7.47
N ARG A 412 6.49 104.84 6.15
CA ARG A 412 7.06 105.94 5.35
C ARG A 412 6.24 107.22 5.50
N ILE A 413 4.92 107.13 5.43
CA ILE A 413 4.02 108.28 5.61
C ILE A 413 4.14 108.84 7.04
N SER A 414 4.21 107.97 8.04
CA SER A 414 4.42 108.35 9.44
C SER A 414 5.76 109.06 9.64
N ASP A 415 6.83 108.58 9.01
CA ASP A 415 8.15 109.20 9.06
C ASP A 415 8.15 110.56 8.35
N GLU A 416 7.54 110.68 7.17
CA GLU A 416 7.33 111.96 6.47
C GLU A 416 6.51 112.95 7.30
N ARG A 417 5.53 112.47 8.09
CA ARG A 417 4.74 113.30 9.02
C ARG A 417 5.58 113.72 10.23
N TYR A 418 6.34 112.81 10.82
CA TYR A 418 7.25 113.08 11.93
C TYR A 418 8.28 114.14 11.53
N GLN A 419 8.91 114.00 10.37
CA GLN A 419 9.88 114.98 9.85
C GLN A 419 9.25 116.37 9.67
N ARG A 420 8.02 116.46 9.13
CA ARG A 420 7.29 117.73 9.03
C ARG A 420 7.06 118.38 10.39
N VAL A 421 6.52 117.63 11.35
CA VAL A 421 6.29 118.12 12.72
C VAL A 421 7.61 118.52 13.39
N GLN A 422 8.69 117.79 13.14
CA GLN A 422 10.01 118.13 13.66
C GLN A 422 10.51 119.48 13.11
N VAL A 423 10.30 119.76 11.82
CA VAL A 423 10.65 121.06 11.21
C VAL A 423 9.76 122.17 11.78
N GLU A 424 8.45 121.95 11.89
CA GLU A 424 7.52 122.90 12.51
C GLU A 424 7.88 123.18 13.98
N LEU A 425 8.29 122.15 14.74
CA LEU A 425 8.76 122.29 16.11
C LEU A 425 10.03 123.14 16.18
N LYS A 426 11.02 122.90 15.31
CA LYS A 426 12.23 123.73 15.24
C LYS A 426 11.88 125.19 14.95
N HIS A 427 11.01 125.43 13.97
CA HIS A 427 10.58 126.78 13.62
C HIS A 427 9.82 127.48 14.76
N THR A 428 8.92 126.78 15.45
CA THR A 428 8.20 127.34 16.60
C THR A 428 9.13 127.61 17.79
N VAL A 429 10.15 126.78 18.01
CA VAL A 429 11.20 127.02 19.01
C VAL A 429 12.03 128.26 18.65
N GLU A 430 12.37 128.45 17.37
CA GLU A 430 13.06 129.66 16.89
C GLU A 430 12.21 130.92 17.13
N ILE A 431 10.92 130.90 16.75
CA ILE A 431 9.99 132.01 17.03
C ILE A 431 9.92 132.28 18.54
N LEU A 432 9.81 131.24 19.36
CA LEU A 432 9.77 131.39 20.82
C LEU A 432 11.06 132.05 21.34
N HIS A 433 12.22 131.70 20.78
CA HIS A 433 13.49 132.32 21.15
C HIS A 433 13.54 133.80 20.73
N GLU A 434 13.09 134.14 19.52
CA GLU A 434 12.99 135.52 19.07
C GLU A 434 12.03 136.34 19.94
N GLU A 435 10.86 135.80 20.28
CA GLU A 435 9.92 136.45 21.19
C GLU A 435 10.51 136.58 22.60
N GLN A 436 11.22 135.58 23.10
CA GLN A 436 11.92 135.67 24.37
C GLN A 436 12.98 136.79 24.37
N GLU A 437 13.76 136.92 23.29
CA GLU A 437 14.69 138.04 23.13
C GLU A 437 13.98 139.40 23.06
N ARG A 438 12.83 139.48 22.38
CA ARG A 438 12.00 140.70 22.34
C ARG A 438 11.47 141.04 23.73
N VAL A 439 10.99 140.06 24.50
CA VAL A 439 10.55 140.25 25.88
C VAL A 439 11.70 140.80 26.74
N VAL A 440 12.89 140.22 26.66
CA VAL A 440 14.07 140.71 27.41
C VAL A 440 14.41 142.16 27.01
N LYS A 441 14.36 142.51 25.72
CA LYS A 441 14.56 143.88 25.24
C LYS A 441 13.49 144.84 25.77
N ILE A 442 12.21 144.44 25.73
CA ILE A 442 11.09 145.22 26.28
C ILE A 442 11.24 145.40 27.79
N GLU A 443 11.62 144.37 28.54
CA GLU A 443 11.89 144.45 29.97
C GLU A 443 13.04 145.41 30.28
N ALA A 444 14.10 145.43 29.47
CA ALA A 444 15.20 146.38 29.60
C ALA A 444 14.74 147.83 29.35
N ILE A 445 13.97 148.07 28.27
CA ILE A 445 13.38 149.38 27.97
C ILE A 445 12.44 149.81 29.10
N LYS A 446 11.57 148.91 29.57
CA LYS A 446 10.67 149.14 30.71
C LYS A 446 11.45 149.56 31.95
N LYS A 447 12.50 148.82 32.32
CA LYS A 447 13.37 149.19 33.46
C LYS A 447 14.01 150.56 33.27
N SER A 448 14.48 150.88 32.05
CA SER A 448 15.03 152.21 31.74
C SER A 448 14.00 153.33 31.91
N LEU A 449 12.78 153.12 31.40
CA LEU A 449 11.67 154.06 31.55
C LEU A 449 11.22 154.18 33.00
N GLU A 450 11.18 153.09 33.77
CA GLU A 450 10.91 153.13 35.21
C GLU A 450 11.96 153.95 35.97
N ILE A 451 13.24 153.86 35.58
CA ILE A 451 14.31 154.71 36.11
C ILE A 451 14.11 156.17 35.70
N GLU A 452 13.78 156.45 34.44
CA GLU A 452 13.51 157.80 33.95
C GLU A 452 12.31 158.44 34.65
N VAL A 453 11.21 157.70 34.81
CA VAL A 453 10.02 158.13 35.57
C VAL A 453 10.41 158.41 37.02
N LYS A 454 11.19 157.53 37.68
CA LYS A 454 11.70 157.81 39.03
C LYS A 454 12.54 159.08 39.09
N ASN A 455 13.44 159.29 38.13
CA ASN A 455 14.26 160.49 38.06
C ASN A 455 13.40 161.75 37.85
N LEU A 456 12.35 161.67 37.02
CA LEU A 456 11.38 162.75 36.82
C LEU A 456 10.54 162.99 38.06
N SER A 457 10.11 161.95 38.78
CA SER A 457 9.41 162.07 40.06
C SER A 457 10.29 162.75 41.11
N VAL A 458 11.57 162.36 41.23
CA VAL A 458 12.53 163.03 42.11
C VAL A 458 12.72 164.49 41.71
N ARG A 459 12.86 164.79 40.40
CA ARG A 459 12.91 166.17 39.90
C ARG A 459 11.63 166.96 40.20
N LEU A 460 10.48 166.32 40.11
CA LEU A 460 9.20 166.93 40.44
C LEU A 460 9.14 167.23 41.93
N GLU A 461 9.51 166.28 42.79
CA GLU A 461 9.64 166.46 44.24
C GLU A 461 10.63 167.59 44.58
N GLU A 462 11.76 167.71 43.87
CA GLU A 462 12.71 168.82 44.02
C GLU A 462 12.10 170.17 43.58
N VAL A 463 11.37 170.21 42.48
CA VAL A 463 10.66 171.41 41.99
C VAL A 463 9.53 171.80 42.95
N GLU A 464 8.76 170.83 43.44
CA GLU A 464 7.70 171.03 44.43
C GLU A 464 8.28 171.52 45.76
N ALA A 465 9.36 170.90 46.25
CA ALA A 465 10.07 171.38 47.43
C ALA A 465 10.58 172.81 47.24
N ASN A 466 11.17 173.12 46.09
CA ASN A 466 11.61 174.48 45.74
C ASN A 466 10.43 175.45 45.62
N ALA A 467 9.28 175.03 45.10
CA ALA A 467 8.05 175.82 45.05
C ALA A 467 7.43 176.03 46.43
N ILE A 468 7.49 175.05 47.33
CA ILE A 468 7.07 175.18 48.74
C ILE A 468 8.01 176.13 49.48
N VAL A 469 9.32 176.02 49.28
CA VAL A 469 10.30 176.95 49.87
C VAL A 469 10.11 178.36 49.31
N GLY A 470 9.92 178.50 48.00
CA GLY A 470 9.59 179.76 47.34
C GLY A 470 8.27 180.37 47.83
N GLY A 471 7.24 179.53 47.95
CA GLY A 471 5.92 179.89 48.49
C GLY A 471 6.01 180.33 49.95
N LYS A 472 6.72 179.60 50.80
CA LYS A 472 7.01 180.01 52.19
C LYS A 472 7.74 181.35 52.26
N ARG A 473 8.69 181.59 51.34
CA ARG A 473 9.43 182.86 51.28
C ARG A 473 8.54 184.03 50.85
N ILE A 474 7.58 183.80 49.96
CA ILE A 474 6.56 184.79 49.56
C ILE A 474 5.58 185.03 50.72
N ILE A 475 5.11 183.98 51.38
CA ILE A 475 4.22 184.06 52.55
C ILE A 475 4.89 184.86 53.68
N SER A 476 6.13 184.56 54.05
CA SER A 476 6.87 185.37 55.04
C SER A 476 6.99 186.85 54.64
N LYS A 477 7.14 187.15 53.34
CA LYS A 477 7.14 188.53 52.84
C LYS A 477 5.76 189.20 52.98
N LEU A 478 4.68 188.46 52.75
CA LEU A 478 3.31 188.96 52.94
C LEU A 478 2.96 189.12 54.42
N GLU A 479 3.39 188.21 55.29
CA GLU A 479 3.24 188.32 56.74
C GLU A 479 4.04 189.49 57.35
N ALA A 480 5.22 189.80 56.79
CA ALA A 480 5.96 191.00 57.17
C ALA A 480 5.19 192.27 56.76
N ARG A 481 4.65 192.29 55.54
CA ARG A 481 3.87 193.41 55.01
C ARG A 481 2.52 193.59 55.73
N LEU A 482 1.92 192.51 56.21
CA LEU A 482 0.72 192.54 57.07
C LEU A 482 1.03 193.14 58.44
N ARG A 483 2.15 192.77 59.06
CA ARG A 483 2.62 193.39 60.30
C ARG A 483 2.91 194.88 60.14
N ASP A 484 3.54 195.28 59.04
CA ASP A 484 3.82 196.69 58.78
C ASP A 484 2.52 197.50 58.58
N LEU A 485 1.50 196.93 57.93
CA LEU A 485 0.17 197.55 57.77
C LEU A 485 -0.65 197.58 59.07
N GLU A 486 -0.48 196.61 59.96
CA GLU A 486 -1.11 196.63 61.30
C GLU A 486 -0.49 197.73 62.18
N VAL A 487 0.82 197.99 62.06
CA VAL A 487 1.50 199.08 62.77
C VAL A 487 1.10 200.45 62.20
N GLU A 488 0.96 200.60 60.87
CA GLU A 488 0.44 201.83 60.27
C GLU A 488 -1.02 202.13 60.67
N LEU A 489 -1.86 201.09 60.90
CA LEU A 489 -3.25 201.27 61.34
C LEU A 489 -3.37 201.72 62.80
N ASP A 490 -2.50 201.23 63.69
CA ASP A 490 -2.48 201.65 65.10
C ASP A 490 -1.81 203.02 65.28
N GLU A 491 -0.84 203.40 64.44
CA GLU A 491 -0.29 204.76 64.39
C GLU A 491 -1.31 205.79 63.85
N GLU A 492 -2.26 205.38 62.99
CA GLU A 492 -3.39 206.22 62.56
C GLU A 492 -4.49 206.35 63.62
N ARG A 493 -4.59 205.41 64.57
CA ARG A 493 -5.63 205.40 65.62
C ARG A 493 -5.29 206.28 66.83
N ASP A 494 -4.01 206.52 67.11
CA ASP A 494 -3.54 207.35 68.22
C ASP A 494 -3.27 208.83 67.85
N ALA A 495 -3.46 209.20 66.57
CA ALA A 495 -3.20 210.57 66.07
C ALA A 495 -4.40 211.54 66.04
N THR A 496 -5.65 211.14 66.35
CA THR A 496 -6.79 212.09 66.34
C THR A 496 -7.84 211.86 67.42
N LEU A 497 -7.58 212.45 68.59
CA LEU A 497 -8.61 213.04 69.46
C LEU A 497 -8.21 214.49 69.75
N LYS A 498 -8.91 215.49 69.16
CA LYS A 498 -9.31 216.78 69.78
C LYS A 498 -10.06 217.74 68.79
N PRO A 499 -10.81 218.75 69.28
CA PRO A 499 -12.14 219.14 68.78
C PRO A 499 -12.26 220.59 68.24
N SER A 500 -13.39 220.89 67.57
CA SER A 500 -13.96 222.23 67.24
C SER A 500 -13.21 223.10 66.21
N ARG A 501 -13.81 223.43 65.05
CA ARG A 501 -14.60 224.65 64.72
C ARG A 501 -14.63 224.91 63.19
N PHE A 502 -15.82 225.31 62.73
CA PHE A 502 -16.32 225.53 61.35
C PHE A 502 -16.64 224.29 60.52
#